data_AF-A6GFU5-F1
#
_entry.id   AF-A6GFU5-F1
#
_cell.length_a   1.000
_cell.length_b   1.000
_cell.length_c   1.000
_cell.angle_alpha   90.00
_cell.angle_beta   90.00
_cell.angle_gamma   90.00
#
_symmetry.space_group_name_H-M   'P 1'
#
loop_
_entity.id
_entity.type
_entity.pdbx_description
1 polymer ?
#
loop_
_entity_poly.entity_id
_entity_poly.type
_entity_poly.pdbx_seq_one_letter_code
_entity_poly.pdbx_strand_id
1 'polypeptide(L)'
;MKRRLGRAGGERERLHRQREWDQRHGEGMWAIGYVLDGAFVTQAEAYARIYVPSYADFFDAHPEVLDELLRTAKALRNPHAEATTGVDLQVPAILEILEARGLSLRGDALVDIGTWKNQASHAISVRLSPLQVPCHGFPKLTLEKFWQSKKCLAVWAT
;
A
#
# COMPACT_ATOMS: atom_id res chain seq x y z
N MET A 1 15.81 -17.22 6.68
CA MET A 1 14.98 -16.37 5.78
C MET A 1 14.56 -17.19 4.57
N LYS A 2 13.34 -17.23 4.02
CA LYS A 2 12.05 -16.55 4.23
C LYS A 2 10.99 -17.47 3.59
N ARG A 3 9.85 -17.69 4.24
CA ARG A 3 8.66 -18.18 3.54
C ARG A 3 7.98 -16.98 2.89
N ARG A 4 7.77 -16.99 1.57
CA ARG A 4 6.95 -15.96 0.92
C ARG A 4 5.53 -16.09 1.47
N LEU A 5 4.99 -14.99 1.96
CA LEU A 5 3.61 -14.95 2.43
C LEU A 5 2.73 -14.48 1.28
N GLY A 6 1.73 -15.28 0.92
CA GLY A 6 0.65 -14.84 0.03
C GLY A 6 -0.20 -13.74 0.68
N ARG A 7 -1.37 -13.45 0.08
CA ARG A 7 -2.28 -12.41 0.58
C ARG A 7 -2.61 -12.61 2.06
N ALA A 8 -2.69 -11.47 2.78
CA ALA A 8 -3.20 -11.49 4.14
C ALA A 8 -4.68 -11.85 4.03
N GLY A 9 -5.10 -12.88 4.76
CA GLY A 9 -6.50 -13.24 4.88
C GLY A 9 -7.29 -12.18 5.66
N GLY A 10 -8.58 -12.43 5.88
CA GLY A 10 -9.40 -11.59 6.75
C GLY A 10 -8.91 -11.56 8.20
N GLU A 11 -9.47 -10.69 9.04
CA GLU A 11 -9.06 -10.50 10.44
C GLU A 11 -8.95 -11.82 11.22
N ARG A 12 -9.95 -12.71 11.11
CA ARG A 12 -9.94 -14.03 11.77
C ARG A 12 -8.78 -14.90 11.31
N GLU A 13 -8.49 -14.91 10.01
CA GLU A 13 -7.38 -15.69 9.44
C GLU A 13 -6.03 -15.11 9.86
N ARG A 14 -5.92 -13.78 9.98
CA ARG A 14 -4.72 -13.12 10.51
C ARG A 14 -4.48 -13.50 11.95
N LEU A 15 -5.48 -13.40 12.81
CA LEU A 15 -5.39 -13.76 14.23
C LEU A 15 -5.04 -15.24 14.41
N HIS A 16 -5.61 -16.12 13.60
CA HIS A 16 -5.28 -17.55 13.63
C HIS A 16 -3.81 -17.79 13.23
N ARG A 17 -3.32 -17.17 12.14
CA ARG A 17 -1.92 -17.29 11.73
C ARG A 17 -0.95 -16.69 12.75
N GLN A 18 -1.30 -15.58 13.39
CA GLN A 18 -0.51 -14.98 14.46
C GLN A 18 -0.32 -15.98 15.60
N ARG A 19 -1.42 -16.54 16.12
CA ARG A 19 -1.36 -17.58 17.17
C ARG A 19 -0.56 -18.80 16.75
N GLU A 20 -0.72 -19.26 15.50
CA GLU A 20 0.08 -20.37 14.97
C GLU A 20 1.57 -20.05 14.97
N TRP A 21 1.97 -18.84 14.58
CA TRP A 21 3.37 -18.43 14.57
C TRP A 21 3.91 -18.17 15.97
N ASP A 22 3.12 -17.59 16.88
CA ASP A 22 3.50 -17.43 18.29
C ASP A 22 3.78 -18.79 18.92
N GLN A 23 2.91 -19.79 18.68
CA GLN A 23 3.12 -21.16 19.15
C GLN A 23 4.36 -21.82 18.52
N ARG A 24 4.60 -21.57 17.22
CA ARG A 24 5.66 -22.25 16.46
C ARG A 24 7.05 -21.65 16.67
N HIS A 25 7.12 -20.34 16.87
CA HIS A 25 8.37 -19.59 16.85
C HIS A 25 8.66 -18.88 18.18
N GLY A 26 7.67 -18.73 19.05
CA GLY A 26 7.74 -17.89 20.24
C GLY A 26 7.21 -16.49 19.94
N GLU A 27 6.47 -15.92 20.89
CA GLU A 27 6.00 -14.54 20.82
C GLU A 27 7.20 -13.58 20.73
N GLY A 28 7.14 -12.62 19.82
CA GLY A 28 8.25 -11.68 19.56
C GLY A 28 9.42 -12.25 18.75
N MET A 29 9.43 -13.55 18.44
CA MET A 29 10.49 -14.21 17.67
C MET A 29 10.21 -14.26 16.16
N TRP A 30 9.16 -13.58 15.70
CA TRP A 30 8.82 -13.49 14.30
C TRP A 30 8.21 -12.11 13.95
N ALA A 31 8.33 -11.71 12.69
CA ALA A 31 7.68 -10.50 12.18
C ALA A 31 7.29 -10.66 10.71
N ILE A 32 6.18 -10.00 10.33
CA ILE A 32 5.85 -9.78 8.92
C ILE A 32 6.54 -8.51 8.45
N GLY A 33 7.19 -8.59 7.28
CA GLY A 33 7.81 -7.45 6.62
C GLY A 33 8.13 -7.77 5.18
N TYR A 34 9.13 -7.10 4.62
CA TYR A 34 9.46 -7.16 3.19
C TYR A 34 10.94 -7.50 2.98
N VAL A 35 11.28 -8.06 1.81
CA VAL A 35 12.68 -8.07 1.34
C VAL A 35 12.92 -6.84 0.48
N LEU A 36 13.84 -5.98 0.91
CA LEU A 36 14.41 -4.92 0.08
C LEU A 36 15.92 -5.09 0.04
N ASP A 37 16.50 -5.12 -1.16
CA ASP A 37 17.95 -5.24 -1.38
C ASP A 37 18.62 -6.39 -0.59
N GLY A 38 17.91 -7.51 -0.47
CA GLY A 38 18.36 -8.69 0.28
C GLY A 38 18.14 -8.60 1.80
N ALA A 39 17.80 -7.44 2.35
CA ALA A 39 17.54 -7.23 3.77
C ALA A 39 16.06 -7.37 4.14
N PHE A 40 15.77 -7.74 5.39
CA PHE A 40 14.43 -7.60 5.95
C PHE A 40 14.19 -6.15 6.35
N VAL A 41 13.02 -5.64 6.01
CA VAL A 41 12.53 -4.33 6.45
C VAL A 41 11.13 -4.48 7.03
N THR A 42 10.76 -3.60 7.95
CA THR A 42 9.41 -3.56 8.53
C THR A 42 8.38 -3.07 7.50
N GLN A 43 7.08 -3.21 7.81
CA GLN A 43 6.04 -2.63 6.97
C GLN A 43 6.14 -1.10 6.90
N ALA A 44 6.42 -0.44 8.02
CA ALA A 44 6.57 1.02 8.09
C ALA A 44 7.77 1.49 7.25
N GLU A 45 8.89 0.77 7.33
CA GLU A 45 10.06 1.08 6.52
C GLU A 45 9.81 0.84 5.02
N ALA A 46 9.18 -0.28 4.66
CA ALA A 46 8.78 -0.54 3.27
C ALA A 46 7.78 0.51 2.75
N TYR A 47 6.89 0.99 3.60
CA TYR A 47 5.94 2.05 3.28
C TYR A 47 6.67 3.35 2.91
N ALA A 48 7.57 3.81 3.78
CA ALA A 48 8.34 5.04 3.57
C ALA A 48 9.33 4.94 2.39
N ARG A 49 9.96 3.77 2.18
CA ARG A 49 10.98 3.59 1.13
C ARG A 49 10.43 3.23 -0.24
N ILE A 50 9.21 2.71 -0.31
CA ILE A 50 8.62 2.21 -1.56
C ILE A 50 7.26 2.84 -1.81
N TYR A 51 6.31 2.72 -0.88
CA TYR A 51 4.92 3.07 -1.15
C TYR A 51 4.75 4.57 -1.40
N VAL A 52 5.28 5.41 -0.51
CA VAL A 52 5.25 6.87 -0.66
C VAL A 52 6.05 7.32 -1.90
N PRO A 53 7.33 6.92 -2.10
CA PRO A 53 8.08 7.26 -3.31
C PRO A 53 7.42 6.80 -4.62
N SER A 54 6.70 5.66 -4.63
CA SER A 54 6.02 5.19 -5.85
C SER A 54 4.92 6.15 -6.30
N TYR A 55 4.14 6.70 -5.36
CA TYR A 55 3.14 7.72 -5.71
C TYR A 55 3.80 9.06 -6.04
N ALA A 56 4.89 9.43 -5.37
CA ALA A 56 5.63 10.66 -5.67
C ALA A 56 6.17 10.63 -7.11
N ASP A 57 6.89 9.56 -7.48
CA ASP A 57 7.39 9.34 -8.84
C ASP A 57 6.26 9.34 -9.87
N PHE A 58 5.13 8.70 -9.54
CA PHE A 58 3.96 8.66 -10.41
C PHE A 58 3.40 10.05 -10.66
N PHE A 59 3.26 10.89 -9.63
CA PHE A 59 2.78 12.27 -9.81
C PHE A 59 3.78 13.15 -10.54
N ASP A 60 5.08 12.92 -10.37
CA ASP A 60 6.12 13.66 -11.11
C ASP A 60 6.13 13.30 -12.60
N ALA A 61 5.87 12.02 -12.92
CA ALA A 61 5.72 11.55 -14.29
C ALA A 61 4.36 11.92 -14.92
N HIS A 62 3.34 12.16 -14.10
CA HIS A 62 1.95 12.42 -14.51
C HIS A 62 1.36 13.64 -13.81
N PRO A 63 1.90 14.86 -14.05
CA PRO A 63 1.43 16.08 -13.39
C PRO A 63 -0.05 16.38 -13.70
N GLU A 64 -0.56 15.95 -14.85
CA GLU A 64 -1.97 16.07 -15.21
C GLU A 64 -2.90 15.26 -14.30
N VAL A 65 -2.43 14.10 -13.82
CA VAL A 65 -3.18 13.27 -12.88
C VAL A 65 -3.19 13.94 -11.51
N LEU A 66 -2.07 14.52 -11.08
CA LEU A 66 -2.02 15.28 -9.84
C LEU A 66 -2.95 16.50 -9.89
N ASP A 67 -2.91 17.29 -10.95
CA ASP A 67 -3.78 18.45 -11.08
C ASP A 67 -5.27 18.08 -11.08
N GLU A 68 -5.65 17.02 -11.79
CA GLU A 68 -7.01 16.49 -11.77
C GLU A 68 -7.40 16.03 -10.35
N LEU A 69 -6.52 15.34 -9.62
CA LEU A 69 -6.76 14.95 -8.23
C LEU A 69 -7.07 16.15 -7.35
N LEU A 70 -6.23 17.18 -7.40
CA LEU A 70 -6.38 18.37 -6.60
C LEU A 70 -7.67 19.14 -6.91
N ARG A 71 -8.14 19.12 -8.16
CA ARG A 71 -9.36 19.81 -8.59
C ARG A 71 -10.64 19.00 -8.38
N THR A 72 -10.56 17.67 -8.42
CA THR A 72 -11.74 16.81 -8.30
C THR A 72 -12.00 16.40 -6.85
N ALA A 73 -10.98 15.99 -6.11
CA ALA A 73 -11.19 15.46 -4.77
C ALA A 73 -11.33 16.58 -3.73
N LYS A 74 -12.28 16.38 -2.82
CA LYS A 74 -12.34 16.97 -1.47
C LYS A 74 -11.71 16.04 -0.44
N ALA A 75 -11.92 14.74 -0.62
CA ALA A 75 -11.42 13.68 0.25
C ALA A 75 -11.15 12.42 -0.57
N LEU A 76 -10.29 11.55 -0.03
CA LEU A 76 -9.96 10.26 -0.61
C LEU A 76 -10.49 9.13 0.25
N ARG A 77 -10.79 8.00 -0.39
CA ARG A 77 -11.25 6.79 0.29
C ARG A 77 -10.66 5.55 -0.36
N ASN A 78 -10.41 4.53 0.43
CA ASN A 78 -10.05 3.20 -0.07
C ASN A 78 -11.17 2.18 0.26
N PRO A 79 -12.16 2.01 -0.63
CA PRO A 79 -13.29 1.12 -0.37
C PRO A 79 -12.86 -0.35 -0.18
N HIS A 80 -11.72 -0.76 -0.75
CA HIS A 80 -11.20 -2.11 -0.54
C HIS A 80 -10.68 -2.32 0.88
N ALA A 81 -9.92 -1.35 1.41
CA ALA A 81 -9.41 -1.43 2.78
C ALA A 81 -10.55 -1.39 3.81
N GLU A 82 -11.53 -0.51 3.62
CA GLU A 82 -12.74 -0.44 4.45
C GLU A 82 -13.50 -1.76 4.49
N ALA A 83 -13.74 -2.36 3.31
CA ALA A 83 -14.52 -3.59 3.22
C ALA A 83 -13.78 -4.83 3.75
N THR A 84 -12.45 -4.84 3.67
CA THR A 84 -11.63 -6.00 4.06
C THR A 84 -11.02 -5.89 5.45
N THR A 85 -11.23 -4.77 6.16
CA THR A 85 -10.48 -4.41 7.39
C THR A 85 -8.96 -4.43 7.18
N GLY A 86 -8.55 -4.26 5.93
CA GLY A 86 -7.15 -4.20 5.54
C GLY A 86 -6.52 -2.88 6.00
N VAL A 87 -5.19 -2.89 6.14
CA VAL A 87 -4.46 -1.64 6.39
C VAL A 87 -4.48 -0.82 5.10
N ASP A 88 -5.09 0.37 5.16
CA ASP A 88 -5.02 1.32 4.06
C ASP A 88 -3.64 1.99 4.04
N LEU A 89 -2.95 1.85 2.92
CA LEU A 89 -1.64 2.48 2.68
C LEU A 89 -1.73 3.54 1.58
N GLN A 90 -2.79 3.55 0.80
CA GLN A 90 -2.89 4.36 -0.42
C GLN A 90 -3.29 5.78 -0.08
N VAL A 91 -4.37 5.94 0.68
CA VAL A 91 -4.84 7.27 1.09
C VAL A 91 -3.77 7.97 1.93
N PRO A 92 -3.17 7.35 2.97
CA PRO A 92 -2.10 8.00 3.73
C PRO A 92 -0.91 8.40 2.85
N ALA A 93 -0.48 7.55 1.91
CA ALA A 93 0.68 7.88 1.07
C ALA A 93 0.43 9.08 0.16
N ILE A 94 -0.76 9.14 -0.45
CA ILE A 94 -1.13 10.28 -1.29
C ILE A 94 -1.19 11.56 -0.44
N LEU A 95 -1.85 11.52 0.72
CA LEU A 95 -1.99 12.69 1.59
C LEU A 95 -0.64 13.18 2.12
N GLU A 96 0.28 12.27 2.48
CA GLU A 96 1.65 12.61 2.91
C GLU A 96 2.41 13.36 1.81
N ILE A 97 2.27 12.94 0.55
CA ILE A 97 2.89 13.63 -0.59
C ILE A 97 2.29 15.02 -0.79
N LEU A 98 0.96 15.16 -0.68
CA LEU A 98 0.31 16.45 -0.82
C LEU A 98 0.78 17.42 0.27
N GLU A 99 0.82 16.95 1.53
CA GLU A 99 1.30 17.74 2.66
C GLU A 99 2.76 18.16 2.47
N ALA A 100 3.65 17.22 2.11
CA ALA A 100 5.06 17.51 1.87
C ALA A 100 5.29 18.52 0.74
N ARG A 101 4.35 18.62 -0.22
CA ARG A 101 4.39 19.57 -1.34
C ARG A 101 3.62 20.87 -1.07
N GLY A 102 3.01 21.03 0.11
CA GLY A 102 2.16 22.19 0.42
C GLY A 102 0.90 22.25 -0.46
N LEU A 103 0.43 21.12 -0.94
CA LEU A 103 -0.75 20.99 -1.80
C LEU A 103 -1.97 20.59 -0.97
N SER A 104 -3.16 20.94 -1.46
CA SER A 104 -4.41 20.56 -0.82
C SER A 104 -5.45 20.19 -1.86
N LEU A 105 -6.32 19.27 -1.47
CA LEU A 105 -7.52 18.88 -2.22
C LEU A 105 -8.51 20.06 -2.21
N ARG A 106 -8.93 20.52 -3.39
CA ARG A 106 -9.76 21.72 -3.59
C ARG A 106 -11.08 21.44 -4.30
N GLY A 107 -11.32 20.19 -4.68
CA GLY A 107 -12.57 19.76 -5.29
C GLY A 107 -13.69 19.57 -4.27
N ASP A 108 -14.77 18.98 -4.73
CA ASP A 108 -15.99 18.73 -3.96
C ASP A 108 -16.33 17.23 -3.83
N ALA A 109 -15.65 16.36 -4.59
CA ALA A 109 -15.97 14.94 -4.66
C ALA A 109 -15.22 14.07 -3.65
N LEU A 110 -15.84 12.97 -3.24
CA LEU A 110 -15.14 11.86 -2.59
C LEU A 110 -14.57 10.94 -3.67
N VAL A 111 -13.24 10.88 -3.78
CA VAL A 111 -12.56 10.06 -4.78
C VAL A 111 -12.08 8.76 -4.16
N ASP A 112 -12.61 7.64 -4.64
CA ASP A 112 -12.12 6.31 -4.30
C ASP A 112 -10.78 6.05 -4.98
N ILE A 113 -9.88 5.35 -4.30
CA ILE A 113 -8.65 4.83 -4.88
C ILE A 113 -8.91 3.43 -5.44
N GLY A 114 -8.69 3.26 -6.75
CA GLY A 114 -8.95 2.02 -7.47
C GLY A 114 -10.41 1.80 -7.82
N THR A 115 -10.77 0.53 -7.99
CA THR A 115 -12.15 0.09 -8.28
C THR A 115 -12.65 -0.82 -7.17
N TRP A 116 -13.95 -0.73 -6.89
CA TRP A 116 -14.64 -1.62 -5.97
C TRP A 116 -15.88 -2.19 -6.64
N LYS A 117 -16.05 -3.52 -6.60
CA LYS A 117 -17.13 -4.23 -7.31
C LYS A 117 -17.24 -3.81 -8.79
N ASN A 118 -16.08 -3.66 -9.45
CA ASN A 118 -15.95 -3.21 -10.84
C ASN A 118 -16.45 -1.78 -11.13
N GLN A 119 -16.60 -0.94 -10.09
CA GLN A 119 -16.98 0.46 -10.23
C GLN A 119 -15.86 1.36 -9.73
N ALA A 120 -15.64 2.46 -10.45
CA ALA A 120 -14.78 3.56 -10.03
C ALA A 120 -15.68 4.75 -9.70
N SER A 121 -15.37 5.50 -8.64
CA SER A 121 -16.07 6.76 -8.38
C SER A 121 -15.78 7.80 -9.49
N HIS A 122 -14.54 7.82 -10.00
CA HIS A 122 -14.07 8.75 -11.02
C HIS A 122 -13.05 8.08 -11.95
N ALA A 123 -12.81 8.65 -13.13
CA ALA A 123 -11.76 8.16 -14.03
C ALA A 123 -10.36 8.17 -13.37
N ILE A 124 -10.09 9.16 -12.52
CA ILE A 124 -8.83 9.24 -11.76
C ILE A 124 -8.66 8.11 -10.74
N SER A 125 -9.75 7.55 -10.21
CA SER A 125 -9.70 6.43 -9.27
C SER A 125 -8.93 5.23 -9.81
N VAL A 126 -9.13 4.91 -11.10
CA VAL A 126 -8.43 3.79 -11.76
C VAL A 126 -6.93 4.08 -11.86
N ARG A 127 -6.54 5.30 -12.25
CA ARG A 127 -5.14 5.71 -12.39
C ARG A 127 -4.39 5.71 -11.05
N LEU A 128 -5.07 6.07 -9.97
CA LEU A 128 -4.50 6.05 -8.62
C LEU A 128 -4.41 4.63 -8.02
N SER A 129 -4.95 3.61 -8.68
CA SER A 129 -4.90 2.24 -8.18
C SER A 129 -3.44 1.77 -8.04
N PRO A 130 -3.08 1.03 -6.97
CA PRO A 130 -1.76 0.39 -6.86
C PRO A 130 -1.51 -0.67 -7.95
N LEU A 131 -2.56 -1.07 -8.70
CA LEU A 131 -2.45 -1.91 -9.88
C LEU A 131 -1.94 -1.16 -11.11
N GLN A 132 -2.00 0.17 -11.12
CA GLN A 132 -1.53 1.03 -12.22
C GLN A 132 -0.23 1.75 -11.86
N VAL A 133 -0.05 2.11 -10.59
CA VAL A 133 1.14 2.85 -10.10
C VAL A 133 2.40 1.96 -10.21
N PRO A 134 3.43 2.39 -10.95
CA PRO A 134 4.73 1.71 -10.98
C PRO A 134 5.40 1.72 -9.61
N CYS A 135 6.10 0.66 -9.25
CA CYS A 135 6.84 0.59 -8.00
C CYS A 135 8.18 1.33 -8.10
N HIS A 136 8.43 2.26 -7.19
CA HIS A 136 9.72 2.92 -7.01
C HIS A 136 10.84 1.89 -6.86
N GLY A 137 11.96 2.11 -7.57
CA GLY A 137 13.09 1.16 -7.62
C GLY A 137 12.81 -0.16 -8.36
N PHE A 138 11.56 -0.44 -8.76
CA PHE A 138 11.15 -1.67 -9.44
C PHE A 138 10.12 -1.39 -10.56
N PRO A 139 10.45 -0.60 -11.60
CA PRO A 139 9.48 -0.09 -12.57
C PRO A 139 8.78 -1.16 -13.42
N LYS A 140 9.31 -2.40 -13.44
CA LYS A 140 8.67 -3.56 -14.09
C LYS A 140 7.55 -4.19 -13.24
N LEU A 141 7.34 -3.70 -12.02
CA LEU A 141 6.30 -4.14 -11.10
C LEU A 141 5.36 -2.97 -10.80
N THR A 142 4.08 -3.28 -10.65
CA THR A 142 3.13 -2.37 -10.03
C THR A 142 3.30 -2.41 -8.52
N LEU A 143 2.84 -1.35 -7.84
CA LEU A 143 2.93 -1.24 -6.39
C LEU A 143 2.24 -2.43 -5.69
N GLU A 144 1.05 -2.83 -6.16
CA GLU A 144 0.34 -4.01 -5.64
C GLU A 144 1.16 -5.30 -5.83
N LYS A 145 1.76 -5.49 -7.01
CA LYS A 145 2.55 -6.69 -7.31
C LYS A 145 3.81 -6.74 -6.45
N PHE A 146 4.47 -5.61 -6.22
CA PHE A 146 5.58 -5.52 -5.27
C PHE A 146 5.10 -5.91 -3.86
N TRP A 147 4.03 -5.28 -3.38
CA TRP A 147 3.53 -5.46 -2.02
C TRP A 147 3.11 -6.90 -1.71
N GLN A 148 2.53 -7.60 -2.68
CA GLN A 148 2.18 -9.02 -2.48
C GLN A 148 3.38 -9.95 -2.63
N SER A 149 4.31 -9.68 -3.56
CA SER A 149 5.37 -10.63 -3.89
C SER A 149 6.59 -10.57 -2.97
N LYS A 150 6.84 -9.42 -2.33
CA LYS A 150 8.01 -9.19 -1.47
C LYS A 150 7.72 -9.41 0.01
N LYS A 151 6.45 -9.58 0.37
CA LYS A 151 6.01 -9.85 1.74
C LYS A 151 6.50 -11.21 2.24
N CYS A 152 6.92 -11.25 3.49
CA CYS A 152 7.55 -12.42 4.07
C CYS A 152 7.38 -12.49 5.59
N LEU A 153 7.58 -13.69 6.12
CA LEU A 153 7.78 -13.95 7.53
C LEU A 153 9.29 -14.00 7.82
N ALA A 154 9.78 -13.12 8.68
CA ALA A 154 11.07 -13.25 9.33
C ALA A 154 10.89 -13.98 10.65
N VAL A 155 11.83 -14.87 10.97
CA VAL A 155 11.89 -15.62 12.22
C VAL A 155 13.32 -15.52 12.70
N TRP A 156 13.51 -15.14 13.97
CA TRP A 156 14.82 -15.08 14.60
C TRP A 156 15.08 -16.41 15.31
N ALA A 157 16.29 -16.95 15.13
CA ALA A 157 16.75 -18.03 15.99
C ALA A 157 17.35 -17.40 17.24
N THR A 158 16.94 -17.91 18.40
CA THR A 158 17.74 -17.82 19.63
C THR A 158 19.06 -18.57 19.46
#